data_AF-A0A1V4AT32-F1
#
_entry.id   AF-A0A1V4AT32-F1
#
_cell.length_a   1.000
_cell.length_b   1.000
_cell.length_c   1.000
_cell.angle_alpha   90.00
_cell.angle_beta   90.00
_cell.angle_gamma   90.00
#
_symmetry.space_group_name_H-M   'P 1'
#
loop_
_entity.id
_entity.type
_entity.pdbx_description
1 polymer ?
#
loop_
_entity_poly.entity_id
_entity_poly.type
_entity_poly.pdbx_seq_one_letter_code
_entity_poly.pdbx_strand_id
1 'polypeptide(L)'
;MEKTTVLARLRFTMEFSGEMLHWLSNFHDAWFARQGGNSFLSEYSETWRKTFDEVVSPGVRGYFIERGVAQEHLPFIQFGETYCGSWILDAAIVMTGTIGTAYTVLKGISELPELADGLVDLKNRIINKLRPRINREVSEKIYAVAKNTNRQEIRQISPPPVSSVGIDLVIDARPLRSLTPAILKAHKIHLSVAVSRDSFVLENLGEEPLRDVQIGMFRTKTERHQWSYGDSYMGNFPLVSSRQTITKAVGEFRDRNGNRLDFSDGEEAYVDCWVSDSHGIYLFRFFLERE
;
A
#
# COMPACT_ATOMS: atom_id res chain seq x y z
N MET A 1 -3.13 -19.47 -1.42
CA MET A 1 -3.22 -18.21 -0.64
C MET A 1 -4.69 -17.82 -0.58
N GLU A 2 -5.24 -17.64 0.61
CA GLU A 2 -6.57 -17.04 0.76
C GLU A 2 -6.52 -15.60 0.23
N LYS A 3 -7.52 -15.22 -0.56
CA LYS A 3 -7.62 -13.84 -1.08
C LYS A 3 -8.01 -12.91 0.07
N THR A 4 -7.43 -11.73 0.14
CA THR A 4 -7.79 -10.69 1.09
C THR A 4 -8.22 -9.42 0.36
N THR A 5 -9.10 -8.65 0.98
CA THR A 5 -9.57 -7.37 0.46
C THR A 5 -9.19 -6.25 1.44
N VAL A 6 -8.54 -5.21 0.92
CA VAL A 6 -8.18 -4.03 1.72
C VAL A 6 -9.39 -3.13 1.88
N LEU A 7 -9.77 -2.84 3.13
CA LEU A 7 -10.87 -1.94 3.48
C LEU A 7 -10.37 -0.54 3.78
N ALA A 8 -9.25 -0.42 4.50
CA ALA A 8 -8.65 0.88 4.79
C ALA A 8 -7.13 0.73 4.92
N ARG A 9 -6.41 1.82 4.63
CA ARG A 9 -4.97 1.91 4.90
C ARG A 9 -4.76 2.70 6.19
N LEU A 10 -3.81 2.24 6.99
CA LEU A 10 -3.41 2.84 8.25
C LEU A 10 -1.98 3.33 8.10
N ARG A 11 -1.73 4.57 8.51
CA ARG A 11 -0.39 5.10 8.69
C ARG A 11 -0.24 5.64 10.09
N PHE A 12 0.59 5.00 10.87
CA PHE A 12 0.91 5.42 12.22
C PHE A 12 2.29 6.08 12.24
N THR A 13 2.37 7.26 12.84
CA THR A 13 3.62 8.02 12.96
C THR A 13 3.90 8.29 14.42
N MET A 14 5.14 8.06 14.84
CA MET A 14 5.63 8.37 16.18
C MET A 14 6.91 9.20 16.10
N GLU A 15 6.91 10.31 16.82
CA GLU A 15 8.01 11.27 16.86
C GLU A 15 8.23 11.76 18.29
N PHE A 16 9.48 12.03 18.65
CA PHE A 16 9.78 12.61 19.96
C PHE A 16 9.26 14.04 20.05
N SER A 17 8.70 14.39 21.22
CA SER A 17 8.31 15.77 21.50
C SER A 17 9.54 16.67 21.61
N GLY A 18 9.35 17.98 21.44
CA GLY A 18 10.45 18.95 21.61
C GLY A 18 11.10 18.87 23.00
N GLU A 19 10.30 18.64 24.05
CA GLU A 19 10.80 18.45 25.41
C GLU A 19 11.67 17.19 25.53
N MET A 20 11.27 16.11 24.87
CA MET A 20 12.02 14.87 24.90
C MET A 20 13.32 14.97 24.11
N LEU A 21 13.31 15.65 22.96
CA LEU A 21 14.53 15.94 22.21
C LEU A 21 15.51 16.79 23.03
N HIS A 22 15.00 17.79 23.77
CA HIS A 22 15.81 18.56 24.69
C HIS A 22 16.39 17.68 25.80
N TRP A 23 15.61 16.77 26.39
CA TRP A 23 16.10 15.82 27.40
C TRP A 23 17.18 14.88 26.83
N LEU A 24 16.99 14.36 25.61
CA LEU A 24 17.96 13.49 24.92
C LEU A 24 19.29 14.18 24.62
N SER A 25 19.30 15.51 24.47
CA SER A 25 20.54 16.27 24.23
C SER A 25 21.57 16.15 25.36
N ASN A 26 21.14 15.77 26.57
CA ASN A 26 22.02 15.48 27.69
C ASN A 26 22.85 14.19 27.51
N PHE A 27 22.56 13.39 26.48
CA PHE A 27 23.17 12.09 26.23
C PHE A 27 23.80 12.01 24.82
N HIS A 28 24.50 13.07 24.40
CA HIS A 28 25.03 13.23 23.03
C HIS A 28 25.83 12.02 22.50
N ASP A 29 26.56 11.30 23.35
CA ASP A 29 27.34 10.11 22.94
C ASP A 29 26.56 8.80 23.01
N ALA A 30 25.37 8.80 23.63
CA ALA A 30 24.59 7.59 23.83
C ALA A 30 23.89 7.16 22.53
N TRP A 31 23.94 5.86 22.24
CA TRP A 31 23.35 5.30 21.02
C TRP A 31 21.86 5.64 20.87
N PHE A 32 21.11 5.69 21.98
CA PHE A 32 19.67 5.94 22.00
C PHE A 32 19.29 7.39 21.73
N ALA A 33 20.23 8.33 21.84
CA ALA A 33 20.00 9.75 21.54
C ALA A 33 20.43 10.13 20.11
N ARG A 34 21.12 9.23 19.39
CA ARG A 34 21.59 9.45 18.02
C ARG A 34 20.42 9.71 17.07
N GLN A 35 20.69 10.52 16.05
CA GLN A 35 19.70 10.89 15.02
C GLN A 35 18.39 11.43 15.62
N GLY A 36 18.48 12.23 16.69
CA GLY A 36 17.30 12.76 17.38
C GLY A 36 16.46 11.68 18.08
N GLY A 37 17.09 10.58 18.50
CA GLY A 37 16.43 9.45 19.15
C GLY A 37 15.87 8.39 18.19
N ASN A 38 15.97 8.58 16.88
CA ASN A 38 15.47 7.61 15.91
C ASN A 38 16.09 6.21 16.08
N SER A 39 17.36 6.14 16.47
CA SER A 39 18.02 4.87 16.76
C SER A 39 17.32 4.09 17.88
N PHE A 40 16.82 4.78 18.92
CA PHE A 40 16.01 4.16 19.97
C PHE A 40 14.67 3.66 19.46
N LEU A 41 13.97 4.47 18.66
CA LEU A 41 12.67 4.07 18.11
C LEU A 41 12.81 2.86 17.18
N SER A 42 13.86 2.80 16.36
CA SER A 42 14.15 1.65 15.49
C SER A 42 14.50 0.38 16.28
N GLU A 43 15.34 0.49 17.32
CA GLU A 43 15.74 -0.65 18.17
C GLU A 43 14.51 -1.32 18.80
N TYR A 44 13.55 -0.53 19.28
CA TYR A 44 12.34 -1.03 19.93
C TYR A 44 11.14 -1.17 18.98
N SER A 45 11.36 -1.22 17.66
CA SER A 45 10.32 -1.28 16.63
C SER A 45 9.28 -2.40 16.86
N GLU A 46 9.72 -3.59 17.29
CA GLU A 46 8.80 -4.69 17.62
C GLU A 46 7.90 -4.38 18.81
N THR A 47 8.42 -3.64 19.81
CA THR A 47 7.60 -3.20 20.97
C THR A 47 6.50 -2.29 20.48
N TRP A 48 6.84 -1.29 19.65
CA TRP A 48 5.87 -0.33 19.14
C TRP A 48 4.81 -1.00 18.27
N ARG A 49 5.22 -1.94 17.41
CA ARG A 49 4.32 -2.76 16.59
C ARG A 49 3.36 -3.57 17.45
N LYS A 50 3.86 -4.22 18.50
CA LYS A 50 3.04 -5.00 19.43
C LYS A 50 2.05 -4.11 20.17
N THR A 51 2.50 -2.99 20.75
CA THR A 51 1.61 -2.05 21.44
C THR A 51 0.55 -1.47 20.51
N PHE A 52 0.91 -1.19 19.25
CA PHE A 52 -0.04 -0.79 18.22
C PHE A 52 -1.08 -1.88 17.99
N ASP A 53 -0.67 -3.12 17.73
CA ASP A 53 -1.58 -4.24 17.46
C ASP A 53 -2.57 -4.48 18.61
N GLU A 54 -2.08 -4.49 19.85
CA GLU A 54 -2.87 -4.70 21.07
C GLU A 54 -3.97 -3.64 21.27
N VAL A 55 -3.86 -2.47 20.65
CA VAL A 55 -4.86 -1.40 20.74
C VAL A 55 -5.72 -1.35 19.48
N VAL A 56 -5.09 -1.41 18.31
CA VAL A 56 -5.75 -1.21 17.02
C VAL A 56 -6.58 -2.44 16.64
N SER A 57 -6.04 -3.66 16.76
CA SER A 57 -6.75 -4.88 16.36
C SER A 57 -8.05 -5.08 17.14
N PRO A 58 -8.08 -4.96 18.49
CA PRO A 58 -9.34 -5.01 19.23
C PRO A 58 -10.28 -3.85 18.91
N GLY A 59 -9.75 -2.64 18.67
CA GLY A 59 -10.55 -1.47 18.31
C GLY A 59 -11.28 -1.64 16.98
N VAL A 60 -10.57 -2.12 15.95
CA VAL A 60 -11.13 -2.41 14.63
C VAL A 60 -12.12 -3.56 14.69
N ARG A 61 -11.79 -4.67 15.37
CA ARG A 61 -12.72 -5.79 15.52
C ARG A 61 -14.00 -5.38 16.25
N GLY A 62 -13.88 -4.65 17.37
CA GLY A 62 -15.02 -4.13 18.12
C GLY A 62 -15.93 -3.26 17.25
N TYR A 63 -15.35 -2.35 16.46
CA TYR A 63 -16.08 -1.49 15.54
C TYR A 63 -16.97 -2.26 14.54
N PHE A 64 -16.43 -3.33 13.94
CA PHE A 64 -17.17 -4.15 12.98
C PHE A 64 -18.15 -5.13 13.64
N ILE A 65 -17.84 -5.65 14.84
CA ILE A 65 -18.77 -6.45 15.65
C ILE A 65 -20.00 -5.62 16.04
N GLU A 66 -19.81 -4.39 16.51
CA GLU A 66 -20.90 -3.48 16.90
C GLU A 66 -21.87 -3.20 15.74
N ARG A 67 -21.41 -3.38 14.49
CA ARG A 67 -22.20 -3.20 13.27
C ARG A 67 -22.76 -4.50 12.71
N GLY A 68 -22.54 -5.62 13.37
CA GLY A 68 -23.12 -6.91 13.00
C GLY A 68 -22.29 -7.75 12.02
N VAL A 69 -20.99 -7.46 11.82
CA VAL A 69 -20.12 -8.38 11.05
C VAL A 69 -19.91 -9.67 11.85
N ALA A 70 -20.19 -10.81 11.21
CA ALA A 70 -19.99 -12.13 11.78
C ALA A 70 -18.51 -12.44 12.03
N GLN A 71 -18.22 -13.30 13.01
CA GLN A 71 -16.87 -13.52 13.54
C GLN A 71 -15.87 -14.03 12.47
N GLU A 72 -16.35 -14.90 11.59
CA GLU A 72 -15.63 -15.49 10.45
C GLU A 72 -15.26 -14.47 9.35
N HIS A 73 -15.92 -13.30 9.34
CA HIS A 73 -15.68 -12.23 8.37
C HIS A 73 -15.05 -11.00 9.03
N LEU A 74 -14.63 -11.07 10.29
CA LEU A 74 -14.08 -9.90 10.97
C LEU A 74 -12.79 -9.43 10.30
N PRO A 75 -12.68 -8.12 10.03
CA PRO A 75 -11.44 -7.56 9.53
C PRO A 75 -10.31 -7.70 10.57
N PHE A 76 -9.09 -7.84 10.05
CA PHE A 76 -7.87 -7.90 10.83
C PHE A 76 -6.83 -6.91 10.31
N ILE A 77 -5.79 -6.66 11.10
CA ILE A 77 -4.69 -5.78 10.73
C ILE A 77 -3.61 -6.57 10.01
N GLN A 78 -3.30 -6.16 8.78
CA GLN A 78 -2.15 -6.64 8.03
C GLN A 78 -1.07 -5.55 8.03
N PHE A 79 0.08 -5.85 8.62
CA PHE A 79 1.20 -4.92 8.69
C PHE A 79 1.97 -4.86 7.36
N GLY A 80 2.36 -3.65 6.97
CA GLY A 80 3.21 -3.35 5.82
C GLY A 80 4.64 -2.98 6.24
N GLU A 81 5.22 -2.02 5.53
CA GLU A 81 6.59 -1.57 5.71
C GLU A 81 6.76 -0.63 6.93
N THR A 82 8.01 -0.54 7.40
CA THR A 82 8.44 0.40 8.45
C THR A 82 9.61 1.25 7.95
N TYR A 83 9.58 2.55 8.19
CA TYR A 83 10.60 3.50 7.71
C TYR A 83 11.39 4.14 8.87
N CYS A 84 12.66 4.48 8.62
CA CYS A 84 13.57 5.09 9.59
C CYS A 84 13.78 6.59 9.33
N GLY A 85 13.63 7.42 10.38
CA GLY A 85 13.76 8.89 10.37
C GLY A 85 12.67 9.59 11.21
N SER A 86 11.50 8.96 11.24
CA SER A 86 10.35 9.13 12.13
C SER A 86 9.74 7.74 12.13
N TRP A 87 9.44 7.14 13.29
CA TRP A 87 8.98 5.74 13.27
C TRP A 87 7.59 5.69 12.66
N ILE A 88 7.52 5.25 11.40
CA ILE A 88 6.30 5.12 10.62
C ILE A 88 5.99 3.64 10.45
N LEU A 89 4.76 3.28 10.75
CA LEU A 89 4.21 1.95 10.52
C LEU A 89 3.03 2.08 9.55
N ASP A 90 3.19 1.50 8.37
CA ASP A 90 2.08 1.31 7.45
C ASP A 90 1.40 -0.04 7.72
N ALA A 91 0.08 -0.03 7.69
CA ALA A 91 -0.73 -1.23 7.84
C ALA A 91 -2.03 -1.10 7.04
N ALA A 92 -2.79 -2.18 6.98
CA ALA A 92 -4.09 -2.22 6.32
C ALA A 92 -5.11 -2.93 7.20
N ILE A 93 -6.34 -2.41 7.21
CA ILE A 93 -7.50 -3.16 7.67
C ILE A 93 -7.93 -4.03 6.49
N VAL A 94 -7.87 -5.34 6.66
CA VAL A 94 -8.18 -6.31 5.61
C VAL A 94 -9.27 -7.27 6.05
N MET A 95 -10.07 -7.72 5.10
CA MET A 95 -11.06 -8.78 5.31
C MET A 95 -10.71 -9.99 4.45
N THR A 96 -10.84 -11.19 5.02
CA THR A 96 -10.66 -12.43 4.26
C THR A 96 -11.78 -12.57 3.23
N GLY A 97 -11.39 -12.94 2.01
CA GLY A 97 -12.29 -13.11 0.89
C GLY A 97 -12.03 -12.13 -0.25
N THR A 98 -12.78 -12.35 -1.33
CA THR A 98 -12.73 -11.48 -2.51
C THR A 98 -13.44 -10.15 -2.24
N ILE A 99 -13.22 -9.18 -3.12
CA ILE A 99 -13.92 -7.89 -3.09
C ILE A 99 -15.45 -8.09 -3.07
N GLY A 100 -15.96 -9.10 -3.78
CA GLY A 100 -17.39 -9.47 -3.79
C GLY A 100 -17.90 -9.95 -2.46
N THR A 101 -17.12 -10.81 -1.81
CA THR A 101 -17.42 -11.28 -0.45
C THR A 101 -17.45 -10.10 0.51
N ALA A 102 -16.40 -9.27 0.51
CA ALA A 102 -16.31 -8.10 1.38
C ALA A 102 -17.44 -7.09 1.14
N TYR A 103 -17.75 -6.78 -0.13
CA TYR A 103 -18.86 -5.91 -0.49
C TYR A 103 -20.19 -6.45 0.03
N THR A 104 -20.48 -7.73 -0.21
CA THR A 104 -21.76 -8.35 0.17
C THR A 104 -21.95 -8.35 1.68
N VAL A 105 -20.91 -8.71 2.43
CA VAL A 105 -20.92 -8.70 3.90
C VAL A 105 -21.12 -7.27 4.44
N LEU A 106 -20.32 -6.31 3.97
CA LEU A 106 -20.34 -4.95 4.50
C LEU A 106 -21.59 -4.17 4.07
N LYS A 107 -22.03 -4.31 2.82
CA LYS A 107 -23.27 -3.71 2.34
C LYS A 107 -24.51 -4.31 3.02
N GLY A 108 -24.42 -5.58 3.44
CA GLY A 108 -25.49 -6.26 4.17
C GLY A 108 -25.74 -5.68 5.57
N ILE A 109 -24.78 -4.94 6.14
CA ILE A 109 -24.88 -4.39 7.50
C ILE A 109 -25.05 -2.87 7.56
N SER A 110 -24.51 -2.12 6.59
CA SER A 110 -24.57 -0.64 6.56
C SER A 110 -24.14 -0.11 5.20
N GLU A 111 -24.47 1.15 4.94
CA GLU A 111 -23.96 1.85 3.77
C GLU A 111 -22.45 2.05 3.87
N LEU A 112 -21.72 1.75 2.78
CA LEU A 112 -20.24 1.80 2.79
C LEU A 112 -19.66 3.17 3.16
N PRO A 113 -20.26 4.32 2.73
CA PRO A 113 -19.82 5.62 3.21
C PRO A 113 -19.95 5.79 4.73
N GLU A 114 -21.03 5.30 5.35
CA GLU A 114 -21.21 5.37 6.81
C GLU A 114 -20.18 4.51 7.54
N LEU A 115 -19.87 3.32 7.00
CA LEU A 115 -18.79 2.48 7.51
C LEU A 115 -17.43 3.17 7.39
N ALA A 116 -17.19 3.92 6.32
CA ALA A 116 -15.96 4.67 6.13
C ALA A 116 -15.84 5.87 7.08
N ASP A 117 -16.95 6.59 7.30
CA ASP A 117 -17.00 7.73 8.22
C ASP A 117 -16.81 7.28 9.67
N GLY A 118 -17.43 6.16 10.06
CA GLY A 118 -17.23 5.59 11.39
C GLY A 118 -15.79 5.14 11.67
N LEU A 119 -15.01 4.77 10.64
CA LEU A 119 -13.58 4.52 10.80
C LEU A 119 -12.79 5.79 11.13
N VAL A 120 -13.23 6.95 10.66
CA VAL A 120 -12.64 8.24 11.04
C VAL A 120 -12.90 8.54 12.51
N ASP A 121 -14.09 8.23 13.03
CA ASP A 121 -14.37 8.36 14.48
C ASP A 121 -13.56 7.36 15.32
N LEU A 122 -13.34 6.15 14.79
CA LEU A 122 -12.53 5.12 15.43
C LEU A 122 -11.07 5.59 15.60
N LYS A 123 -10.51 6.36 14.65
CA LYS A 123 -9.16 6.96 14.75
C LYS A 123 -8.97 7.65 16.10
N ASN A 124 -9.88 8.54 16.49
CA ASN A 124 -9.75 9.32 17.72
C ASN A 124 -9.78 8.43 18.96
N ARG A 125 -10.67 7.43 18.98
CA ARG A 125 -10.74 6.45 20.08
C ARG A 125 -9.46 5.63 20.20
N ILE A 126 -8.88 5.21 19.08
CA ILE A 126 -7.61 4.47 19.04
C ILE A 126 -6.47 5.35 19.56
N ILE A 127 -6.33 6.58 19.06
CA ILE A 127 -5.28 7.51 19.49
C ILE A 127 -5.35 7.75 21.01
N ASN A 128 -6.55 7.98 21.55
CA ASN A 128 -6.72 8.23 22.99
C ASN A 128 -6.30 7.04 23.86
N LYS A 129 -6.42 5.80 23.36
CA LYS A 129 -5.94 4.59 24.05
C LYS A 129 -4.44 4.33 23.83
N LEU A 130 -3.94 4.63 22.64
CA LEU A 130 -2.57 4.33 22.22
C LEU A 130 -1.57 5.30 22.84
N ARG A 131 -1.90 6.61 22.86
CA ARG A 131 -1.02 7.68 23.36
C ARG A 131 -0.49 7.43 24.78
N PRO A 132 -1.32 7.14 25.81
CA PRO A 132 -0.80 6.92 27.16
C PRO A 132 0.04 5.66 27.27
N ARG A 133 -0.31 4.58 26.54
CA ARG A 133 0.46 3.33 26.56
C ARG A 133 1.85 3.51 25.95
N ILE A 134 1.90 4.10 24.76
CA ILE A 134 3.17 4.36 24.06
C ILE A 134 4.05 5.32 24.87
N ASN A 135 3.50 6.42 25.38
CA ASN A 135 4.28 7.37 26.18
C ASN A 135 4.87 6.72 27.44
N ARG A 136 4.08 5.89 28.13
CA ARG A 136 4.57 5.12 29.28
C ARG A 136 5.71 4.17 28.90
N GLU A 137 5.53 3.35 27.87
CA GLU A 137 6.55 2.40 27.41
C GLU A 137 7.84 3.09 26.97
N VAL A 138 7.73 4.20 26.23
CA VAL A 138 8.89 5.01 25.82
C VAL A 138 9.61 5.56 27.04
N SER A 139 8.89 6.22 27.95
CA SER A 139 9.50 6.83 29.15
C SER A 139 10.17 5.77 30.05
N GLU A 140 9.54 4.62 30.26
CA GLU A 140 10.10 3.54 31.08
C GLU A 140 11.36 2.94 30.44
N LYS A 141 11.30 2.60 29.14
CA LYS A 141 12.44 1.99 28.44
C LYS A 141 13.61 2.96 28.30
N ILE A 142 13.36 4.20 27.90
CA ILE A 142 14.44 5.16 27.67
C ILE A 142 15.12 5.56 28.98
N TYR A 143 14.36 5.67 30.07
CA TYR A 143 14.91 5.93 31.40
C TYR A 143 15.75 4.74 31.89
N ALA A 144 15.29 3.51 31.68
CA ALA A 144 16.05 2.31 32.01
C ALA A 144 17.38 2.21 31.24
N VAL A 145 17.36 2.51 29.94
CA VAL A 145 18.58 2.54 29.12
C VAL A 145 19.52 3.65 29.59
N ALA A 146 19.02 4.88 29.77
CA ALA A 146 19.83 6.01 30.23
C ALA A 146 20.51 5.76 31.58
N LYS A 147 19.80 5.14 32.54
CA LYS A 147 20.37 4.75 33.83
C LYS A 147 21.48 3.70 33.71
N ASN A 148 21.36 2.78 32.76
CA ASN A 148 22.36 1.73 32.55
C ASN A 148 23.59 2.22 31.80
N THR A 149 23.46 3.23 30.94
CA THR A 149 24.58 3.83 30.19
C THR A 149 25.44 4.75 31.06
N ASN A 150 24.86 5.47 32.02
CA ASN A 150 25.57 6.43 32.89
C ASN A 150 26.14 5.85 34.19
N ARG A 151 26.66 4.61 34.18
CA ARG A 151 27.18 3.95 35.40
C ARG A 151 28.41 4.63 36.05
N GLN A 152 29.07 5.59 35.38
CA GLN A 152 30.29 6.22 35.89
C GLN A 152 30.10 7.59 36.56
N GLU A 153 28.97 8.27 36.39
CA GLU A 153 28.68 9.53 37.10
C GLU A 153 27.24 9.52 37.61
N ILE A 154 27.05 9.22 38.90
CA ILE A 154 25.77 9.36 39.61
C ILE A 154 25.49 10.86 39.82
N ARG A 155 25.31 11.60 38.73
CA ARG A 155 24.54 12.85 38.74
C ARG A 155 23.08 12.43 38.54
N GLN A 156 22.17 12.94 39.37
CA GLN A 156 20.74 12.68 39.26
C GLN A 156 20.27 12.93 37.83
N ILE A 157 20.06 11.86 37.07
CA ILE A 157 19.44 11.94 35.76
C ILE A 157 18.00 12.40 36.00
N SER A 158 17.66 13.58 35.51
CA SER A 158 16.28 14.05 35.53
C SER A 158 15.38 13.03 34.80
N PRO A 159 14.18 12.71 35.32
CA PRO A 159 13.28 11.78 34.64
C PRO A 159 12.88 12.33 33.27
N PRO A 160 12.62 11.47 32.27
CA PRO A 160 12.13 11.92 30.97
C PRO A 160 10.75 12.59 31.11
N PRO A 161 10.39 13.51 30.20
CA PRO A 161 9.06 14.11 30.14
C PRO A 161 7.93 13.07 30.12
N VAL A 162 6.77 13.45 30.67
CA VAL A 162 5.59 12.58 30.68
C VAL A 162 5.03 12.40 29.26
N SER A 163 5.11 13.44 28.43
CA SER A 163 4.74 13.41 27.01
C SER A 163 5.99 13.26 26.13
N SER A 164 6.65 12.09 26.24
CA SER A 164 7.86 11.77 25.49
C SER A 164 7.67 11.81 23.97
N VAL A 165 6.53 11.35 23.46
CA VAL A 165 6.28 11.21 22.03
C VAL A 165 4.93 11.75 21.58
N GLY A 166 4.95 12.45 20.46
CA GLY A 166 3.79 12.72 19.63
C GLY A 166 3.43 11.49 18.81
N ILE A 167 2.13 11.21 18.70
CA ILE A 167 1.62 10.16 17.82
C ILE A 167 0.54 10.73 16.91
N ASP A 168 0.55 10.30 15.65
CA ASP A 168 -0.55 10.49 14.71
C ASP A 168 -0.94 9.16 14.05
N LEU A 169 -2.22 9.03 13.73
CA LEU A 169 -2.78 7.89 13.02
C LEU A 169 -3.66 8.42 11.90
N VAL A 170 -3.36 8.04 10.66
CA VAL A 170 -4.20 8.30 9.51
C VAL A 170 -4.93 7.01 9.14
N ILE A 171 -6.25 7.09 8.97
CA ILE A 171 -7.08 6.00 8.45
C ILE A 171 -7.65 6.45 7.11
N ASP A 172 -7.15 5.87 6.02
CA ASP A 172 -7.64 6.11 4.67
C ASP A 172 -8.67 5.06 4.29
N ALA A 173 -9.95 5.42 4.43
CA ALA A 173 -11.10 4.56 4.12
C ALA A 173 -11.57 4.68 2.65
N ARG A 174 -10.80 5.32 1.76
CA ARG A 174 -11.13 5.35 0.32
C ARG A 174 -11.30 3.95 -0.29
N PRO A 175 -10.51 2.92 0.06
CA PRO A 175 -10.72 1.57 -0.47
C PRO A 175 -12.13 1.03 -0.14
N LEU A 176 -12.58 1.18 1.10
CA LEU A 176 -13.93 0.83 1.53
C LEU A 176 -15.01 1.59 0.76
N ARG A 177 -14.85 2.91 0.60
CA ARG A 177 -15.80 3.75 -0.18
C ARG A 177 -15.84 3.35 -1.65
N SER A 178 -14.72 2.87 -2.18
CA SER A 178 -14.62 2.45 -3.57
C SER A 178 -15.21 1.05 -3.82
N LEU A 179 -15.53 0.27 -2.77
CA LEU A 179 -16.19 -1.03 -2.95
C LEU A 179 -17.54 -0.81 -3.64
N THR A 180 -17.61 -1.16 -4.92
CA THR A 180 -18.84 -1.03 -5.71
C THR A 180 -19.15 -2.34 -6.41
N PRO A 181 -20.43 -2.60 -6.75
CA PRO A 181 -20.81 -3.69 -7.63
C PRO A 181 -20.08 -3.66 -8.98
N ALA A 182 -19.68 -2.47 -9.46
CA ALA A 182 -18.90 -2.31 -10.68
C ALA A 182 -17.51 -2.95 -10.57
N ILE A 183 -16.84 -2.82 -9.41
CA ILE A 183 -15.59 -3.57 -9.14
C ILE A 183 -15.84 -5.09 -9.11
N LEU A 184 -17.07 -5.54 -8.80
CA LEU A 184 -17.45 -6.96 -8.85
C LEU A 184 -17.61 -7.47 -10.29
N LYS A 185 -18.00 -6.61 -11.22
CA LYS A 185 -17.97 -6.91 -12.67
C LYS A 185 -16.55 -6.86 -13.25
N ALA A 186 -15.64 -6.11 -12.63
CA ALA A 186 -14.33 -5.75 -13.18
C ALA A 186 -13.24 -6.84 -13.16
N HIS A 187 -13.54 -8.12 -12.86
CA HIS A 187 -12.56 -9.19 -13.09
C HIS A 187 -13.07 -10.36 -13.95
N LYS A 188 -13.97 -10.06 -14.90
CA LYS A 188 -13.99 -10.78 -16.17
C LYS A 188 -13.52 -9.85 -17.27
N ILE A 189 -12.22 -9.56 -17.27
CA ILE A 189 -11.60 -8.92 -18.41
C ILE A 189 -11.56 -9.95 -19.53
N HIS A 190 -12.50 -9.81 -20.44
CA HIS A 190 -12.44 -10.50 -21.71
C HIS A 190 -11.66 -9.57 -22.63
N LEU A 191 -10.32 -9.66 -22.58
CA LEU A 191 -9.44 -9.01 -23.55
C LEU A 191 -8.77 -10.10 -24.36
N SER A 192 -8.73 -9.91 -25.67
CA SER A 192 -7.82 -10.65 -26.55
C SER A 192 -6.78 -9.67 -27.04
N VAL A 193 -5.50 -10.04 -26.87
CA VAL A 193 -4.37 -9.24 -27.32
C VAL A 193 -3.52 -10.10 -28.22
N ALA A 194 -3.15 -9.55 -29.36
CA ALA A 194 -2.22 -10.19 -30.28
C ALA A 194 -1.17 -9.18 -30.73
N VAL A 195 0.05 -9.67 -30.90
CA VAL A 195 1.18 -8.91 -31.43
C VAL A 195 1.74 -9.67 -32.62
N SER A 196 1.89 -8.98 -33.74
CA SER A 196 2.71 -9.40 -34.87
C SER A 196 3.90 -8.44 -35.03
N ARG A 197 4.77 -8.72 -35.99
CA ARG A 197 5.90 -7.82 -36.31
C ARG A 197 5.44 -6.43 -36.77
N ASP A 198 4.29 -6.36 -37.44
CA ASP A 198 3.79 -5.11 -38.01
C ASP A 198 2.71 -4.43 -37.16
N SER A 199 1.96 -5.19 -36.36
CA SER A 199 0.76 -4.69 -35.71
C SER A 199 0.55 -5.20 -34.29
N PHE A 200 -0.03 -4.33 -33.48
CA PHE A 200 -0.65 -4.65 -32.21
C PHE A 200 -2.16 -4.66 -32.38
N VAL A 201 -2.82 -5.69 -31.86
CA VAL A 201 -4.27 -5.84 -31.86
C VAL A 201 -4.77 -5.99 -30.43
N LEU A 202 -5.78 -5.19 -30.08
CA LEU A 202 -6.51 -5.31 -28.83
C LEU A 202 -8.00 -5.46 -29.15
N GLU A 203 -8.62 -6.48 -28.58
CA GLU A 203 -10.05 -6.71 -28.70
C GLU A 203 -10.68 -6.68 -27.31
N ASN A 204 -11.67 -5.80 -27.15
CA ASN A 204 -12.52 -5.78 -25.98
C ASN A 204 -13.67 -6.77 -26.16
N LEU A 205 -13.50 -7.99 -25.65
CA LEU A 205 -14.53 -9.01 -25.63
C LEU A 205 -15.55 -8.79 -24.48
N GLY A 206 -15.40 -7.72 -23.69
CA GLY A 206 -16.33 -7.34 -22.62
C GLY A 206 -17.58 -6.63 -23.16
N GLU A 207 -18.60 -6.53 -22.30
CA GLU A 207 -19.85 -5.82 -22.59
C GLU A 207 -19.77 -4.30 -22.32
N GLU A 208 -18.73 -3.86 -21.62
CA GLU A 208 -18.53 -2.46 -21.22
C GLU A 208 -17.33 -1.85 -21.98
N PRO A 209 -17.37 -0.55 -22.33
CA PRO A 209 -16.27 0.11 -23.04
C PRO A 209 -15.07 0.40 -22.11
N LEU A 210 -13.85 0.28 -22.64
CA LEU A 210 -12.61 0.65 -21.97
C LEU A 210 -12.26 2.10 -22.31
N ARG A 211 -11.91 2.90 -21.30
CA ARG A 211 -11.54 4.31 -21.45
C ARG A 211 -10.10 4.52 -21.05
N ASP A 212 -9.47 5.52 -21.68
CA ASP A 212 -8.10 5.95 -21.39
C ASP A 212 -7.10 4.78 -21.41
N VAL A 213 -7.25 3.90 -22.41
CA VAL A 213 -6.45 2.70 -22.53
C VAL A 213 -5.01 3.08 -22.86
N GLN A 214 -4.09 2.69 -22.00
CA GLN A 214 -2.66 2.81 -22.24
C GLN A 214 -2.08 1.42 -22.47
N ILE A 215 -1.14 1.34 -23.40
CA ILE A 215 -0.46 0.11 -23.76
C ILE A 215 1.02 0.40 -23.71
N GLY A 216 1.77 -0.45 -23.04
CA GLY A 216 3.22 -0.43 -23.11
C GLY A 216 3.74 -1.78 -23.56
N MET A 217 4.70 -1.73 -24.48
CA MET A 217 5.36 -2.91 -25.02
C MET A 217 6.84 -2.87 -24.71
N PHE A 218 7.40 -4.02 -24.36
CA PHE A 218 8.83 -4.24 -24.23
C PHE A 218 9.27 -5.20 -25.31
N ARG A 219 10.39 -4.88 -25.98
CA ARG A 219 11.08 -5.81 -26.87
C ARG A 219 12.35 -6.28 -26.17
N THR A 220 12.51 -7.58 -26.02
CA THR A 220 13.73 -8.17 -25.45
C THR A 220 14.21 -9.37 -26.27
N LYS A 221 15.52 -9.59 -26.27
CA LYS A 221 16.13 -10.80 -26.88
C LYS A 221 15.98 -12.04 -26.01
N THR A 222 15.73 -11.85 -24.72
CA THR A 222 15.57 -12.92 -23.73
C THR A 222 14.35 -12.61 -22.88
N GLU A 223 13.69 -13.63 -22.33
CA GLU A 223 12.60 -13.43 -21.38
C GLU A 223 13.11 -12.62 -20.17
N ARG A 224 12.37 -11.57 -19.79
CA ARG A 224 12.65 -10.77 -18.59
C ARG A 224 11.53 -11.00 -17.57
N HIS A 225 11.88 -10.90 -16.29
CA HIS A 225 10.92 -11.03 -15.18
C HIS A 225 10.75 -9.74 -14.37
N GLN A 226 11.41 -8.65 -14.78
CA GLN A 226 11.33 -7.34 -14.14
C GLN A 226 11.26 -6.27 -15.21
N TRP A 227 10.31 -5.36 -15.06
CA TRP A 227 10.09 -4.24 -15.97
C TRP A 227 9.93 -2.95 -15.18
N SER A 228 10.42 -1.87 -15.77
CA SER A 228 10.09 -0.51 -15.35
C SER A 228 9.14 0.08 -16.38
N TYR A 229 8.00 0.61 -15.95
CA TYR A 229 6.99 1.21 -16.84
C TYR A 229 7.59 2.30 -17.75
N GLY A 230 8.55 3.07 -17.22
CA GLY A 230 9.20 4.16 -17.95
C GLY A 230 10.12 3.73 -19.11
N ASP A 231 10.38 2.43 -19.26
CA ASP A 231 11.22 1.88 -20.33
C ASP A 231 10.38 1.23 -21.45
N SER A 232 9.04 1.29 -21.37
CA SER A 232 8.16 0.72 -22.39
C SER A 232 8.00 1.63 -23.61
N TYR A 233 7.72 1.01 -24.75
CA TYR A 233 7.21 1.71 -25.92
C TYR A 233 5.70 1.88 -25.75
N MET A 234 5.25 3.12 -25.62
CA MET A 234 3.89 3.44 -25.23
C MET A 234 3.01 3.78 -26.43
N GLY A 235 1.75 3.36 -26.34
CA GLY A 235 0.65 3.76 -27.19
C GLY A 235 -0.60 3.98 -26.35
N ASN A 236 -1.53 4.79 -26.85
CA ASN A 236 -2.80 5.02 -26.18
C ASN A 236 -3.99 4.90 -27.15
N PHE A 237 -5.15 4.64 -26.56
CA PHE A 237 -6.45 4.74 -27.19
C PHE A 237 -7.42 5.42 -26.23
N PRO A 238 -8.12 6.49 -26.66
CA PRO A 238 -9.04 7.19 -25.77
C PRO A 238 -10.25 6.33 -25.38
N LEU A 239 -10.68 5.45 -26.29
CA LEU A 239 -11.86 4.60 -26.10
C LEU A 239 -11.74 3.32 -26.92
N VAL A 240 -12.09 2.19 -26.30
CA VAL A 240 -12.28 0.90 -26.96
C VAL A 240 -13.68 0.42 -26.60
N SER A 241 -14.60 0.45 -27.55
CA SER A 241 -15.99 0.11 -27.32
C SER A 241 -16.16 -1.37 -26.97
N SER A 242 -17.31 -1.72 -26.39
CA SER A 242 -17.71 -3.12 -26.20
C SER A 242 -17.66 -3.89 -27.52
N ARG A 243 -17.11 -5.10 -27.51
CA ARG A 243 -16.93 -5.98 -28.69
C ARG A 243 -16.14 -5.36 -29.84
N GLN A 244 -15.35 -4.33 -29.57
CA GLN A 244 -14.53 -3.66 -30.59
C GLN A 244 -13.12 -4.24 -30.63
N THR A 245 -12.64 -4.48 -31.84
CA THR A 245 -11.23 -4.72 -32.13
C THR A 245 -10.58 -3.45 -32.65
N ILE A 246 -9.44 -3.11 -32.09
CA ILE A 246 -8.59 -2.01 -32.54
C ILE A 246 -7.23 -2.57 -32.98
N THR A 247 -6.64 -1.92 -33.95
CA THR A 247 -5.33 -2.27 -34.50
C THR A 247 -4.47 -1.02 -34.58
N LYS A 248 -3.19 -1.16 -34.26
CA LYS A 248 -2.20 -0.10 -34.33
C LYS A 248 -0.90 -0.65 -34.89
N ALA A 249 -0.26 0.09 -35.78
CA ALA A 249 1.04 -0.34 -36.28
C ALA A 249 2.07 -0.31 -35.13
N VAL A 250 2.94 -1.32 -35.06
CA VAL A 250 4.01 -1.40 -34.05
C VAL A 250 4.87 -0.13 -34.10
N GLY A 251 5.15 0.36 -35.30
CA GLY A 251 5.90 1.59 -35.53
C GLY A 251 5.20 2.88 -35.06
N GLU A 252 4.02 2.82 -34.43
CA GLU A 252 3.37 3.95 -33.76
C GLU A 252 3.65 4.01 -32.25
N PHE A 253 4.17 2.95 -31.64
CA PHE A 253 4.57 2.94 -30.24
C PHE A 253 5.90 3.68 -30.06
N ARG A 254 6.03 4.47 -28.98
CA ARG A 254 7.18 5.36 -28.76
C ARG A 254 7.78 5.15 -27.38
N ASP A 255 9.10 5.04 -27.29
CA ASP A 255 9.79 5.10 -26.00
C ASP A 255 9.82 6.53 -25.44
N ARG A 256 10.37 6.70 -24.23
CA ARG A 256 10.55 8.02 -23.59
C ARG A 256 11.41 9.01 -24.38
N ASN A 257 12.22 8.53 -25.33
CA ASN A 257 13.07 9.35 -26.18
C ASN A 257 12.43 9.64 -27.56
N GLY A 258 11.22 9.13 -27.82
CA GLY A 258 10.54 9.26 -29.11
C GLY A 258 10.96 8.24 -30.17
N ASN A 259 11.77 7.23 -29.82
CA ASN A 259 12.14 6.15 -30.73
C ASN A 259 10.94 5.25 -31.01
N ARG A 260 10.82 4.79 -32.25
CA ARG A 260 9.74 3.88 -32.66
C ARG A 260 10.06 2.45 -32.23
N LEU A 261 9.06 1.72 -31.77
CA LEU A 261 9.18 0.27 -31.64
C LEU A 261 9.34 -0.35 -33.03
N ASP A 262 10.28 -1.27 -33.16
CA ASP A 262 10.62 -1.89 -34.44
C ASP A 262 10.99 -3.37 -34.27
N PHE A 263 10.36 -4.21 -35.10
CA PHE A 263 10.59 -5.65 -35.22
C PHE A 263 11.02 -6.06 -36.64
N SER A 264 11.35 -5.10 -37.52
CA SER A 264 11.67 -5.37 -38.92
C SER A 264 13.05 -6.00 -39.16
N ASP A 265 13.81 -6.28 -38.11
CA ASP A 265 15.12 -6.94 -38.21
C ASP A 265 15.01 -8.47 -38.39
N GLY A 266 13.81 -9.03 -38.37
CA GLY A 266 13.56 -10.47 -38.61
C GLY A 266 14.03 -11.38 -37.47
N GLU A 267 14.66 -10.83 -36.44
CA GLU A 267 15.20 -11.58 -35.30
C GLU A 267 14.10 -12.05 -34.36
N GLU A 268 14.35 -13.13 -33.61
CA GLU A 268 13.45 -13.59 -32.55
C GLU A 268 13.29 -12.51 -31.48
N ALA A 269 12.07 -12.36 -30.97
CA ALA A 269 11.77 -11.36 -29.95
C ALA A 269 10.78 -11.86 -28.92
N TYR A 270 11.12 -11.67 -27.65
CA TYR A 270 10.16 -11.73 -26.55
C TYR A 270 9.49 -10.36 -26.43
N VAL A 271 8.16 -10.38 -26.37
CA VAL A 271 7.36 -9.16 -26.25
C VAL A 271 6.49 -9.25 -25.00
N ASP A 272 6.85 -8.48 -23.98
CA ASP A 272 5.99 -8.28 -22.81
C ASP A 272 5.13 -7.04 -23.05
N CYS A 273 3.81 -7.21 -22.94
CA CYS A 273 2.84 -6.16 -23.16
C CYS A 273 2.01 -5.96 -21.90
N TRP A 274 1.85 -4.71 -21.47
CA TRP A 274 0.85 -4.34 -20.49
C TRP A 274 -0.22 -3.46 -21.14
N VAL A 275 -1.47 -3.71 -20.78
CA VAL A 275 -2.63 -2.89 -21.15
C VAL A 275 -3.24 -2.39 -19.86
N SER A 276 -3.33 -1.08 -19.69
CA SER A 276 -4.00 -0.47 -18.56
C SER A 276 -5.26 0.27 -18.98
N ASP A 277 -6.27 0.23 -18.13
CA ASP A 277 -7.46 1.06 -18.21
C ASP A 277 -7.71 1.74 -16.86
N SER A 278 -8.88 2.35 -16.70
CA SER A 278 -9.30 2.95 -15.42
C SER A 278 -9.44 1.96 -14.26
N HIS A 279 -9.40 0.64 -14.52
CA HIS A 279 -9.67 -0.41 -13.54
C HIS A 279 -8.43 -1.20 -13.13
N GLY A 280 -7.38 -1.24 -13.97
CA GLY A 280 -6.14 -1.93 -13.62
C GLY A 280 -5.16 -2.07 -14.77
N ILE A 281 -4.20 -2.98 -14.59
CA ILE A 281 -3.14 -3.30 -15.55
C ILE A 281 -3.17 -4.80 -15.83
N TYR A 282 -3.17 -5.17 -17.10
CA TYR A 282 -3.22 -6.54 -17.62
C TYR A 282 -1.94 -6.86 -18.35
N LEU A 283 -1.36 -8.04 -18.12
CA LEU A 283 -0.07 -8.44 -18.66
C LEU A 283 -0.23 -9.60 -19.65
N PHE A 284 0.40 -9.47 -20.82
CA PHE A 284 0.42 -10.45 -21.90
C PHE A 284 1.87 -10.67 -22.32
N ARG A 285 2.24 -11.92 -22.60
CA ARG A 285 3.59 -12.26 -23.10
C ARG A 285 3.46 -12.95 -24.44
N PHE A 286 4.28 -12.53 -25.38
CA PHE A 286 4.36 -13.09 -26.72
C PHE A 286 5.80 -13.45 -27.05
N PHE A 287 5.95 -14.43 -27.93
CA PHE A 287 7.21 -14.77 -28.56
C PHE A 287 7.00 -14.67 -30.07
N LEU A 288 7.82 -13.85 -30.72
CA LEU A 288 7.84 -13.69 -32.17
C LEU A 288 9.00 -14.54 -32.72
N GLU A 289 8.66 -15.60 -33.43
CA GLU A 289 9.62 -16.46 -34.12
C GLU A 289 10.34 -15.70 -35.24
N ARG A 290 11.55 -16.17 -35.59
CA ARG A 290 12.35 -15.64 -36.69
C ARG A 290 11.58 -15.76 -38.02
N GLU A 291 11.69 -14.75 -38.88
CA GLU A 291 11.22 -14.82 -40.27
C GLU A 291 12.17 -15.61 -41.18
#